data_AF-A0A5L4DH25-F1
#
_entry.id   AF-A0A5L4DH25-F1
#
_cell.length_a   1.000
_cell.length_b   1.000
_cell.length_c   1.000
_cell.angle_alpha   90.00
_cell.angle_beta   90.00
_cell.angle_gamma   90.00
#
_symmetry.space_group_name_H-M   'P 1'
#
loop_
_entity.id
_entity.type
_entity.pdbx_description
1 polymer ?
#
loop_
_entity_poly.entity_id
_entity_poly.type
_entity_poly.pdbx_seq_one_letter_code
_entity_poly.pdbx_strand_id
1 'polypeptide(L)'
;MDKVLFLNMMKELGCKNKKELAKILNMPYNSVNNWGNVQKFPPYVEPFLNALVKAKKYDEALKKGFDESEKSQECPSEALSLENARLREECEKYEALKRALKEALK
;
A
#
# COMPACT_ATOMS: atom_id res chain seq x y z
N MET A 1 -17.43 -10.06 -8.26
CA MET A 1 -17.24 -10.95 -7.10
C MET A 1 -18.05 -12.23 -7.21
N ASP A 2 -17.39 -13.37 -6.96
CA ASP A 2 -18.03 -14.68 -6.73
C ASP A 2 -18.11 -15.03 -5.23
N LYS A 3 -18.77 -16.14 -4.92
CA LYS A 3 -18.99 -16.59 -3.53
C LYS A 3 -17.71 -17.03 -2.83
N VAL A 4 -16.75 -17.62 -3.54
CA VAL A 4 -15.47 -18.06 -2.98
C VAL A 4 -14.63 -16.85 -2.57
N LEU A 5 -14.53 -15.86 -3.45
CA LEU A 5 -13.84 -14.60 -3.19
C LEU A 5 -14.45 -13.87 -1.99
N PHE A 6 -15.79 -13.79 -1.92
CA PHE A 6 -16.49 -13.17 -0.79
C PHE A 6 -16.18 -13.85 0.54
N LEU A 7 -16.19 -15.18 0.58
CA LEU A 7 -15.88 -15.95 1.79
C LEU A 7 -14.42 -15.79 2.22
N ASN A 8 -13.49 -15.68 1.28
CA ASN A 8 -12.08 -15.41 1.59
C ASN A 8 -11.90 -14.02 2.19
N MET A 9 -12.51 -12.99 1.61
CA MET A 9 -12.46 -11.63 2.17
C MET A 9 -13.07 -11.55 3.58
N MET A 10 -14.16 -12.28 3.84
CA MET A 10 -14.72 -12.37 5.19
C MET A 10 -13.74 -12.95 6.21
N LYS A 11 -13.00 -14.00 5.82
CA LYS A 11 -11.97 -14.61 6.68
C LYS A 11 -10.83 -13.63 6.95
N GLU A 12 -10.36 -12.90 5.93
CA GLU A 12 -9.33 -11.87 6.11
C GLU A 12 -9.78 -10.75 7.05
N LEU A 13 -11.05 -10.35 6.97
CA LEU A 13 -11.64 -9.40 7.92
C LEU A 13 -11.83 -9.99 9.32
N GLY A 14 -11.70 -11.29 9.51
CA GLY A 14 -11.91 -11.98 10.78
C GLY A 14 -13.37 -12.24 11.11
N CYS A 15 -14.27 -12.14 10.12
CA CYS A 15 -15.69 -12.42 10.28
C CYS A 15 -15.94 -13.93 10.19
N LYS A 16 -16.54 -14.52 11.23
CA LYS A 16 -16.92 -15.94 11.24
C LYS A 16 -18.19 -16.20 10.45
N ASN A 17 -19.04 -15.19 10.31
CA ASN A 17 -20.36 -15.31 9.69
C ASN A 17 -20.83 -13.98 9.09
N LYS A 18 -21.87 -14.03 8.24
CA LYS A 18 -22.42 -12.84 7.57
C LYS A 18 -23.09 -11.85 8.54
N LYS A 19 -23.48 -12.28 9.75
CA LYS A 19 -24.06 -11.39 10.78
C LYS A 19 -22.99 -10.45 11.34
N GLU A 20 -21.79 -10.97 11.60
CA GLU A 20 -20.64 -10.15 12.02
C GLU A 20 -20.26 -9.15 10.93
N LEU A 21 -20.21 -9.59 9.68
CA LEU A 21 -19.96 -8.68 8.56
C LEU A 21 -21.03 -7.58 8.48
N ALA A 22 -22.31 -7.92 8.63
CA ALA A 22 -23.39 -6.94 8.63
C ALA A 22 -23.23 -5.89 9.74
N LYS A 23 -22.72 -6.26 10.92
CA LYS A 23 -22.40 -5.31 12.00
C LYS A 23 -21.26 -4.37 11.62
N ILE A 24 -20.18 -4.89 11.03
CA ILE A 24 -19.03 -4.08 10.58
C ILE A 24 -19.47 -3.08 9.50
N LEU A 25 -20.31 -3.53 8.57
CA LEU A 25 -20.83 -2.71 7.48
C LEU A 25 -21.95 -1.76 7.92
N ASN A 26 -22.43 -1.87 9.16
CA ASN A 26 -23.62 -1.20 9.66
C ASN A 26 -24.83 -1.36 8.71
N MET A 27 -25.09 -2.60 8.30
CA MET A 27 -26.19 -2.93 7.39
C MET A 27 -27.12 -3.99 7.98
N PRO A 28 -28.39 -4.05 7.50
CA PRO A 28 -29.29 -5.13 7.88
C PRO A 28 -28.72 -6.50 7.50
N TYR A 29 -28.76 -7.44 8.43
CA TYR A 29 -28.29 -8.81 8.19
C TYR A 29 -28.94 -9.44 6.96
N ASN A 30 -30.24 -9.23 6.76
CA ASN A 30 -30.97 -9.79 5.62
C ASN A 30 -30.38 -9.35 4.28
N SER A 31 -29.93 -8.10 4.16
CA SER A 31 -29.30 -7.59 2.93
C SER A 31 -28.00 -8.34 2.64
N VAL A 32 -27.11 -8.46 3.62
CA VAL A 32 -25.83 -9.18 3.47
C VAL A 32 -26.05 -10.69 3.26
N ASN A 33 -27.07 -11.25 3.91
CA ASN A 33 -27.41 -12.67 3.80
C ASN A 33 -27.82 -13.05 2.38
N ASN A 34 -28.56 -12.18 1.70
CA ASN A 34 -29.08 -12.42 0.35
C ASN A 34 -28.00 -12.38 -0.74
N TRP A 35 -26.86 -11.72 -0.49
CA TRP A 35 -25.77 -11.64 -1.45
C TRP A 35 -25.16 -13.00 -1.79
N GLY A 36 -25.04 -13.27 -3.10
CA GLY A 36 -24.50 -14.51 -3.64
C GLY A 36 -25.38 -15.74 -3.40
N ASN A 37 -26.63 -15.54 -2.94
CA ASN A 37 -27.60 -16.61 -2.72
C ASN A 37 -28.88 -16.32 -3.51
N VAL A 38 -29.63 -15.30 -3.06
CA VAL A 38 -30.88 -14.87 -3.72
C VAL A 38 -30.60 -13.75 -4.72
N GLN A 39 -29.65 -12.88 -4.40
CA GLN A 39 -29.26 -11.74 -5.23
C GLN A 39 -27.80 -11.86 -5.65
N LYS A 40 -27.49 -11.35 -6.84
CA LYS A 40 -26.10 -11.14 -7.25
C LYS A 40 -25.42 -10.18 -6.27
N PHE A 41 -24.11 -10.33 -6.10
CA PHE A 41 -23.33 -9.37 -5.33
C PHE A 41 -23.44 -7.98 -5.97
N PRO A 42 -23.81 -6.94 -5.21
CA PRO A 42 -23.79 -5.58 -5.74
C PRO A 42 -22.36 -5.21 -6.21
N PRO A 43 -22.21 -4.44 -7.30
CA PRO A 43 -20.90 -4.12 -7.88
C PRO A 43 -19.93 -3.44 -6.89
N TYR A 44 -20.46 -2.69 -5.93
CA TYR A 44 -19.67 -1.96 -4.94
C TYR A 44 -19.13 -2.84 -3.80
N VAL A 45 -19.65 -4.06 -3.60
CA VAL A 45 -19.25 -4.88 -2.45
C VAL A 45 -17.79 -5.26 -2.52
N GLU A 46 -17.29 -5.62 -3.70
CA GLU A 46 -15.91 -6.02 -3.90
C GLU A 46 -14.89 -4.90 -3.62
N PRO A 47 -14.99 -3.70 -4.23
CA PRO A 47 -14.07 -2.61 -3.91
C PRO A 47 -14.20 -2.17 -2.45
N PHE A 48 -15.39 -2.23 -1.85
CA PHE A 48 -15.60 -1.88 -0.45
C PHE A 48 -14.90 -2.85 0.51
N LEU A 49 -15.06 -4.17 0.31
CA LEU A 49 -14.39 -5.17 1.13
C LEU A 49 -12.86 -5.12 0.97
N ASN A 50 -12.36 -4.85 -0.23
CA ASN A 50 -10.94 -4.62 -0.46
C ASN A 50 -10.40 -3.42 0.34
N ALA A 51 -11.13 -2.31 0.37
CA ALA A 51 -10.76 -1.14 1.16
C ALA A 51 -10.74 -1.46 2.66
N LEU A 52 -11.72 -2.21 3.16
CA LEU A 52 -11.77 -2.63 4.55
C LEU A 52 -10.60 -3.55 4.93
N VAL A 53 -10.24 -4.51 4.08
CA VAL A 53 -9.08 -5.38 4.32
C VAL A 53 -7.79 -4.56 4.42
N LYS A 54 -7.61 -3.58 3.51
CA LYS A 54 -6.45 -2.67 3.55
C LYS A 54 -6.43 -1.82 4.82
N ALA A 55 -7.58 -1.25 5.21
CA ALA A 55 -7.70 -0.46 6.43
C ALA A 55 -7.34 -1.30 7.68
N LYS A 56 -7.85 -2.53 7.75
CA LYS A 56 -7.52 -3.45 8.85
C LYS A 56 -6.01 -3.74 8.92
N LYS A 57 -5.36 -4.06 7.79
CA LYS A 57 -3.91 -4.30 7.75
C LYS A 57 -3.13 -3.06 8.18
N TYR A 58 -3.57 -1.88 7.76
CA TYR A 58 -2.96 -0.61 8.16
C TYR A 58 -3.09 -0.36 9.68
N ASP A 59 -4.28 -0.55 10.24
CA ASP A 59 -4.51 -0.42 11.69
C ASP A 59 -3.70 -1.44 12.50
N GLU A 60 -3.56 -2.67 11.98
CA GLU A 60 -2.73 -3.72 12.60
C GLU A 60 -1.23 -3.35 12.56
N ALA A 61 -0.75 -2.78 11.45
CA ALA A 61 0.61 -2.30 11.32
C ALA A 61 0.89 -1.13 12.28
N LEU A 62 -0.02 -0.15 12.37
CA LEU A 62 0.11 0.96 13.32
C LEU A 62 0.16 0.48 14.77
N LYS A 63 -0.66 -0.52 15.13
CA LYS A 63 -0.68 -1.08 16.49
C LYS A 63 0.59 -1.84 16.87
N LYS A 64 1.24 -2.48 15.90
CA LYS A 64 2.50 -3.21 16.13
C LYS A 64 3.72 -2.28 16.24
N GLY A 65 3.53 -0.98 16.02
CA GLY A 65 4.62 -0.08 15.66
C GLY A 65 5.01 -0.34 14.20
N PHE A 66 5.34 0.72 13.46
CA PHE A 66 5.96 0.54 12.15
C PHE A 66 7.29 -0.18 12.37
N ASP A 67 7.31 -1.49 12.15
CA ASP A 67 8.56 -2.23 12.06
C ASP A 67 9.19 -1.82 10.72
N GLU A 68 10.13 -0.88 10.79
CA GLU A 68 10.86 -0.37 9.61
C GLU A 68 11.60 -1.48 8.84
N SER A 69 11.69 -2.69 9.41
CA SER A 69 12.29 -3.86 8.78
C SER A 69 11.41 -4.53 7.71
N GLU A 70 10.09 -4.28 7.66
CA GLU A 70 9.19 -4.74 6.57
C GLU A 70 9.03 -3.70 5.44
N LYS A 71 10.05 -2.87 5.21
CA LYS A 71 10.20 -2.10 3.96
C LYS A 71 10.27 -3.09 2.80
N SER A 72 9.12 -3.41 2.22
CA SER A 72 9.05 -4.20 0.99
C SER A 72 9.63 -3.37 -0.16
N GLN A 73 10.86 -3.74 -0.53
CA GLN A 73 11.56 -3.42 -1.78
C GLN A 73 12.06 -1.97 -1.90
N GLU A 74 13.39 -1.84 -2.08
CA GLU A 74 14.19 -0.63 -2.30
C GLU A 74 13.36 0.54 -2.85
N CYS A 75 13.10 1.53 -1.99
CA CYS A 75 12.48 2.76 -2.42
C CYS A 75 13.46 3.43 -3.39
N PRO A 76 13.06 3.75 -4.64
CA PRO A 76 13.95 4.42 -5.62
C PRO A 76 14.61 5.67 -5.05
N SER A 77 14.02 6.29 -4.02
CA SER A 77 14.54 7.48 -3.34
C SER A 77 15.93 7.29 -2.71
N GLU A 78 16.26 6.14 -2.12
CA GLU A 78 17.56 5.95 -1.45
C GLU A 78 18.68 5.73 -2.47
N ALA A 79 18.43 4.88 -3.48
CA ALA A 79 19.35 4.68 -4.60
C ALA A 79 19.56 5.99 -5.40
N LEU A 80 18.48 6.73 -5.70
CA LEU A 80 18.56 8.04 -6.33
C LEU A 80 19.29 9.06 -5.45
N SER A 81 19.15 9.01 -4.12
CA SER A 81 19.88 9.91 -3.22
C SER A 81 21.38 9.64 -3.25
N LEU A 82 21.80 8.38 -3.31
CA LEU A 82 23.21 8.01 -3.39
C LEU A 82 23.82 8.36 -4.76
N GLU A 83 23.06 8.15 -5.83
CA GLU A 83 23.47 8.54 -7.19
C GLU A 83 23.56 10.07 -7.35
N ASN A 84 22.59 10.83 -6.81
CA ASN A 84 22.65 12.29 -6.80
C ASN A 84 23.84 12.83 -5.99
N ALA A 85 24.25 12.15 -4.91
CA ALA A 85 25.44 12.51 -4.14
C ALA A 85 26.73 12.31 -4.97
N ARG A 86 26.85 11.17 -5.67
CA ARG A 86 27.98 10.91 -6.58
C ARG A 86 28.07 11.93 -7.71
N LEU A 87 26.94 12.24 -8.36
CA LEU A 87 26.90 13.23 -9.45
C LEU A 87 27.35 14.62 -8.98
N ARG A 88 27.01 15.01 -7.74
CA ARG A 88 27.47 16.28 -7.16
C ARG A 88 29.00 16.31 -6.98
N GLU A 89 29.59 15.26 -6.43
CA GLU A 89 31.05 15.17 -6.29
C GLU A 89 31.76 15.20 -7.65
N GLU A 90 31.19 14.56 -8.66
CA GLU A 90 31.74 14.58 -10.01
C GLU A 90 31.66 15.98 -10.64
N CYS A 91 30.52 16.67 -10.51
CA CYS A 91 30.38 18.06 -10.93
C CYS A 91 31.38 18.99 -10.22
N GLU A 92 31.62 18.81 -8.93
CA GLU A 92 32.62 19.59 -8.19
C GLU A 92 34.03 19.37 -8.72
N LYS A 93 34.40 18.13 -9.03
CA LYS A 93 35.70 17.81 -9.66
C LYS A 93 35.84 18.46 -11.03
N TYR A 94 34.80 18.40 -11.86
CA TYR A 94 34.79 19.04 -13.17
C TYR A 94 34.92 20.56 -13.08
N GLU A 95 34.21 21.21 -12.16
CA GLU A 95 34.32 22.66 -11.95
C GLU A 95 35.71 23.07 -11.43
N ALA A 96 36.30 22.28 -10.52
CA ALA A 96 37.67 22.51 -10.06
C ALA A 96 38.69 22.41 -11.22
N LEU A 97 38.56 21.37 -12.05
CA LEU A 97 39.42 21.18 -13.23
C LEU A 97 39.27 22.33 -14.23
N LYS A 98 38.04 22.77 -14.49
CA LYS A 98 37.74 23.89 -15.37
C LYS A 98 38.35 25.21 -14.88
N ARG A 99 38.33 25.45 -13.56
CA ARG A 99 39.01 26.62 -12.96
C ARG A 99 40.51 26.55 -13.13
N ALA A 100 41.14 25.41 -12.80
CA ALA A 100 42.58 25.22 -12.97
C ALA A 100 43.02 25.38 -14.43
N LEU A 101 42.26 24.85 -15.39
CA LEU A 101 42.54 25.02 -16.81
C LEU A 101 42.42 26.49 -17.24
N LYS A 102 41.41 27.22 -16.73
CA LYS A 102 41.22 28.65 -17.01
C LYS A 102 42.36 29.49 -16.44
N GLU A 103 42.90 29.12 -15.28
CA GLU A 103 44.08 29.77 -14.69
C GLU A 103 45.36 29.46 -15.47
N ALA A 104 45.55 28.22 -15.93
CA ALA A 104 46.71 27.82 -16.72
C ALA A 104 46.74 28.43 -18.14
N LEU A 105 45.57 28.77 -18.69
CA LEU A 105 45.42 29.44 -19.99
C LEU A 105 45.43 30.97 -19.90
N LYS A 106 45.62 31.54 -18.71
CA LYS A 106 45.67 32.99 -18.45
C LYS A 106 47.11 33.48 -18.39
#